data_AF-A0A1G1VRM5-F1
#
_entry.id   AF-A0A1G1VRM5-F1
#
_cell.length_a   1.000
_cell.length_b   1.000
_cell.length_c   1.000
_cell.angle_alpha   90.00
_cell.angle_beta   90.00
_cell.angle_gamma   90.00
#
_symmetry.space_group_name_H-M   'P 1'
#
loop_
_entity.id
_entity.type
_entity.pdbx_description
1 polymer ?
#
loop_
_entity_poly.entity_id
_entity_poly.type
_entity_poly.pdbx_seq_one_letter_code
_entity_poly.pdbx_strand_id
1 'polypeptide(L)'
;MKLDKMVLANATAMWMAIVWVVCRVLVGLFPGGSRVLLQWWVHSVNLGQLPVGRMTWTGFWAGGITAVALAWLGGWLFGWCWELASLKRKSVKA
;
A
#
# COMPACT_ATOMS: atom_id res chain seq x y z
N MET A 1 22.73 -6.60 -7.08
CA MET A 1 21.66 -6.46 -8.10
C MET A 1 21.39 -4.98 -8.33
N LYS A 2 21.25 -4.55 -9.59
CA LYS A 2 20.76 -3.21 -9.90
C LYS A 2 19.26 -3.19 -9.62
N LEU A 3 18.79 -2.22 -8.85
CA LEU A 3 17.37 -2.10 -8.52
C LEU A 3 16.64 -1.72 -9.81
N ASP A 4 15.82 -2.61 -10.34
CA ASP A 4 14.96 -2.31 -11.49
C ASP A 4 13.62 -1.78 -10.97
N LYS A 5 13.29 -0.54 -11.33
CA LYS A 5 12.06 0.12 -10.88
C LYS A 5 10.78 -0.57 -11.33
N MET A 6 10.76 -1.24 -12.48
CA MET A 6 9.60 -1.98 -12.97
C MET A 6 9.42 -3.30 -12.23
N VAL A 7 10.52 -4.00 -11.95
CA VAL A 7 10.49 -5.20 -11.11
C VAL A 7 9.96 -4.84 -9.72
N LEU A 8 10.42 -3.72 -9.14
CA LEU A 8 9.95 -3.27 -7.84
C LEU A 8 8.46 -2.90 -7.86
N ALA A 9 8.01 -2.15 -8.87
CA ALA A 9 6.61 -1.77 -9.03
C ALA A 9 5.67 -2.99 -9.13
N ASN A 10 6.06 -4.00 -9.93
CA ASN A 10 5.26 -5.21 -10.08
C ASN A 10 5.26 -6.06 -8.80
N ALA A 11 6.40 -6.15 -8.11
CA ALA A 11 6.50 -6.87 -6.84
C ALA A 11 5.64 -6.21 -5.76
N THR A 12 5.67 -4.88 -5.61
CA THR A 12 4.85 -4.16 -4.63
C THR A 12 3.35 -4.24 -4.97
N ALA A 13 2.98 -4.20 -6.25
CA ALA A 13 1.60 -4.38 -6.69
C ALA A 13 1.06 -5.78 -6.34
N MET A 14 1.83 -6.84 -6.65
CA MET A 14 1.44 -8.22 -6.36
C MET A 14 1.34 -8.46 -4.85
N TRP A 15 2.33 -7.98 -4.09
CA TRP A 15 2.28 -8.01 -2.62
C TRP A 15 1.02 -7.33 -2.09
N MET A 16 0.72 -6.12 -2.58
CA MET A 16 -0.46 -5.38 -2.14
C MET A 16 -1.77 -6.08 -2.49
N ALA A 17 -1.86 -6.76 -3.64
CA ALA A 17 -3.04 -7.53 -4.02
C ALA A 17 -3.31 -8.66 -2.99
N ILE A 18 -2.27 -9.37 -2.57
CA ILE A 18 -2.36 -10.42 -1.55
C ILE A 18 -2.78 -9.82 -0.22
N VAL A 19 -2.10 -8.75 0.21
CA VAL A 19 -2.41 -8.04 1.47
C VAL A 19 -3.85 -7.54 1.48
N TRP A 20 -4.36 -7.00 0.36
CA TRP A 20 -5.73 -6.51 0.25
C TRP A 20 -6.76 -7.61 0.51
N VAL A 21 -6.58 -8.79 -0.10
CA VAL A 21 -7.48 -9.94 0.11
C VAL A 21 -7.42 -10.43 1.55
N VAL A 22 -6.21 -10.57 2.11
CA VAL A 22 -6.03 -10.98 3.52
C VAL A 22 -6.67 -9.97 4.48
N CYS A 23 -6.41 -8.69 4.28
CA CYS A 23 -7.03 -7.62 5.08
C CYS A 23 -8.56 -7.65 4.98
N ARG A 24 -9.12 -7.90 3.79
CA ARG A 24 -10.57 -8.04 3.63
C ARG A 24 -11.12 -9.18 4.48
N VAL A 25 -10.46 -10.34 4.50
CA VAL A 25 -10.90 -11.48 5.32
C VAL A 25 -10.81 -11.12 6.81
N LEU A 26 -9.70 -10.53 7.24
CA LEU A 26 -9.49 -10.15 8.65
C LEU A 26 -10.51 -9.13 9.15
N VAL A 27 -10.85 -8.11 8.36
CA VAL A 27 -11.88 -7.12 8.75
C VAL A 27 -13.26 -7.77 8.87
N GLY A 28 -13.55 -8.78 8.04
CA GLY A 28 -14.81 -9.52 8.13
C GLY A 28 -14.92 -10.40 9.38
N LEU A 29 -13.82 -11.05 9.76
CA LEU A 29 -13.78 -11.95 10.93
C LEU A 29 -13.59 -11.19 12.27
N PHE A 30 -12.82 -10.10 12.26
CA PHE A 30 -12.39 -9.37 13.46
C PHE A 30 -12.53 -7.85 13.30
N PRO A 31 -13.76 -7.33 13.08
CA PRO A 31 -13.99 -5.91 12.75
C PRO A 31 -13.50 -4.94 13.84
N GLY A 32 -13.60 -5.31 15.12
CA GLY A 32 -13.11 -4.49 16.24
C GLY A 32 -11.59 -4.34 16.23
N GLY A 33 -10.86 -5.44 16.08
CA GLY A 33 -9.39 -5.43 16.02
C GLY A 33 -8.87 -4.65 14.81
N SER A 34 -9.51 -4.82 13.65
CA SER A 34 -9.12 -4.08 12.44
C SER A 34 -9.33 -2.57 12.55
N ARG A 35 -10.37 -2.12 13.28
CA ARG A 35 -10.58 -0.70 13.57
C ARG A 35 -9.48 -0.11 14.46
N VAL A 36 -9.07 -0.85 15.50
CA VAL A 36 -7.96 -0.41 16.38
C VAL A 36 -6.67 -0.30 15.58
N LEU A 37 -6.37 -1.29 14.74
CA LEU A 37 -5.18 -1.25 13.89
C LEU A 37 -5.20 -0.03 12.95
N LEU A 38 -6.34 0.24 12.30
CA LEU A 38 -6.48 1.41 11.42
C LEU A 38 -6.32 2.71 12.20
N GLN A 39 -6.82 2.79 13.44
CA GLN A 39 -6.71 3.96 14.32
C GLN A 39 -5.26 4.34 14.62
N TRP A 40 -4.33 3.37 14.62
CA TRP A 40 -2.90 3.65 14.82
C TRP A 40 -2.23 4.30 13.61
N TRP A 41 -2.78 4.09 12.42
CA TRP A 41 -2.17 4.56 11.17
C TRP A 41 -2.76 5.90 10.71
N VAL A 42 -4.01 6.18 11.06
CA VAL A 42 -4.65 7.47 10.77
C VAL A 42 -4.47 8.43 11.93
N HIS A 43 -3.96 9.62 11.62
CA HIS A 43 -3.94 10.74 12.55
C HIS A 43 -5.20 11.58 12.34
N SER A 44 -5.69 12.24 13.39
CA SER A 44 -6.87 13.15 13.41
C SER A 44 -8.27 12.60 13.09
N VAL A 45 -8.43 11.32 12.78
CA VAL A 45 -9.75 10.71 12.53
C VAL A 45 -10.19 9.85 13.71
N ASN A 46 -11.35 10.15 14.32
CA ASN A 46 -11.96 9.29 15.34
C ASN A 46 -12.82 8.20 14.69
N LEU A 47 -12.25 7.01 14.51
CA LEU A 47 -12.95 5.89 13.87
C LEU A 47 -14.09 5.32 14.73
N GLY A 48 -14.14 5.65 16.02
CA GLY A 48 -15.23 5.25 16.92
C GLY A 48 -16.56 5.92 16.60
N GLN A 49 -16.52 7.08 15.95
CA GLN A 49 -17.73 7.81 15.51
C GLN A 49 -18.21 7.40 14.12
N LEU A 50 -17.43 6.59 13.39
CA LEU A 50 -17.83 6.11 12.07
C LEU A 50 -18.75 4.87 12.19
N PRO A 51 -19.88 4.85 11.47
CA PRO A 51 -20.74 3.68 11.41
C PRO A 51 -19.93 2.43 11.03
N VAL A 52 -20.25 1.28 11.62
CA VAL A 52 -19.75 -0.01 11.13
C VAL A 52 -20.46 -0.28 9.80
N GLY A 53 -19.91 0.28 8.73
CA GLY A 53 -20.44 0.09 7.38
C GLY A 53 -20.44 -1.38 7.00
N ARG A 54 -21.48 -1.82 6.29
CA ARG A 54 -21.50 -3.15 5.69
C ARG A 54 -20.43 -3.23 4.61
N MET A 55 -19.72 -4.35 4.59
CA MET A 55 -18.80 -4.69 3.51
C MET A 55 -19.55 -4.80 2.18
N THR A 56 -19.21 -3.94 1.22
CA THR A 56 -19.79 -4.00 -0.14
C THR A 56 -18.81 -4.61 -1.13
N TRP A 57 -19.34 -5.21 -2.20
CA TRP A 57 -18.53 -5.71 -3.33
C TRP A 57 -17.86 -4.57 -4.09
N THR A 58 -18.57 -3.45 -4.28
CA THR A 58 -18.02 -2.25 -4.91
C THR A 58 -16.82 -1.71 -4.14
N GLY A 59 -16.93 -1.62 -2.81
CA GLY A 59 -15.83 -1.16 -1.96
C GLY A 59 -14.63 -2.11 -1.97
N PHE A 60 -14.86 -3.42 -2.11
CA PHE A 60 -13.78 -4.40 -2.25
C PHE A 60 -12.97 -4.18 -3.53
N TRP A 61 -13.64 -4.07 -4.68
CA TRP A 61 -12.96 -3.92 -5.96
C TRP A 61 -12.37 -2.53 -6.14
N ALA A 62 -13.14 -1.47 -5.86
CA ALA A 62 -12.65 -0.11 -6.00
C ALA A 62 -11.46 0.16 -5.07
N GLY A 63 -11.57 -0.24 -3.80
CA GLY A 63 -10.46 -0.11 -2.84
C GLY A 63 -9.24 -0.95 -3.23
N GLY A 64 -9.45 -2.18 -3.68
CA GLY A 64 -8.36 -3.10 -4.05
C GLY A 64 -7.59 -2.62 -5.28
N ILE A 65 -8.29 -2.24 -6.35
CA ILE A 65 -7.68 -1.68 -7.55
C ILE A 65 -6.89 -0.42 -7.20
N THR A 66 -7.47 0.46 -6.38
CA THR A 66 -6.80 1.71 -5.96
C THR A 66 -5.55 1.42 -5.14
N ALA A 67 -5.62 0.53 -4.15
CA ALA A 67 -4.49 0.16 -3.31
C ALA A 67 -3.35 -0.49 -4.13
N VAL A 68 -3.68 -1.42 -5.03
CA VAL A 68 -2.70 -2.08 -5.91
C VAL A 68 -2.03 -1.07 -6.84
N ALA A 69 -2.81 -0.18 -7.47
CA ALA A 69 -2.26 0.87 -8.34
C ALA A 69 -1.34 1.83 -7.58
N LEU A 70 -1.72 2.25 -6.37
CA LEU A 70 -0.89 3.08 -5.51
C LEU A 70 0.40 2.38 -5.07
N ALA A 71 0.33 1.08 -4.74
CA ALA A 71 1.51 0.30 -4.38
C ALA A 71 2.46 0.10 -5.56
N TRP A 72 1.91 -0.14 -6.76
CA TRP A 72 2.68 -0.18 -8.01
C TRP A 72 3.42 1.14 -8.23
N LEU A 73 2.69 2.26 -8.16
CA LEU A 73 3.23 3.60 -8.35
C LEU A 73 4.30 3.92 -7.29
N GLY A 74 4.06 3.56 -6.02
CA GLY A 74 5.02 3.73 -4.94
C GLY A 74 6.31 2.93 -5.17
N GLY A 75 6.22 1.67 -5.61
CA GLY A 75 7.37 0.85 -5.97
C GLY A 75 8.16 1.44 -7.13
N TRP A 76 7.47 1.91 -8.17
CA TRP A 76 8.08 2.58 -9.31
C TRP A 76 8.80 3.87 -8.89
N LEU A 77 8.13 4.74 -8.12
CA LEU A 77 8.68 6.00 -7.63
C LEU A 77 9.90 5.77 -6.73
N PHE A 78 9.84 4.78 -5.84
CA PHE A 78 10.99 4.43 -5.02
C PHE A 78 12.18 3.98 -5.88
N GLY A 79 11.94 3.12 -6.88
CA GLY A 79 12.98 2.69 -7.81
C GLY A 79 13.59 3.85 -8.59
N TRP A 80 12.77 4.80 -9.05
CA TRP A 80 13.23 6.02 -9.73
C TRP A 80 14.08 6.92 -8.81
N CYS A 81 13.62 7.17 -7.58
CA CYS A 81 14.38 7.91 -6.56
C CYS A 81 15.73 7.24 -6.26
N TRP A 82 15.75 5.90 -6.18
CA TRP A 82 16.96 5.12 -5.95
C TRP A 82 17.96 5.28 -7.10
N GLU A 83 17.50 5.17 -8.35
CA GLU A 83 18.32 5.40 -9.53
C GLU A 83 18.95 6.80 -9.51
N LEU A 84 18.14 7.85 -9.29
CA LEU A 84 18.63 9.25 -9.20
C LEU A 84 19.69 9.44 -8.12
N ALA A 85 19.43 8.94 -6.90
CA ALA A 85 20.37 9.03 -5.80
C ALA A 85 21.68 8.26 -6.07
N SER A 86 21.58 7.12 -6.76
CA SER A 86 22.74 6.30 -7.11
C SER A 86 23.61 6.93 -8.21
N LEU A 87 23.02 7.66 -9.16
CA LEU A 87 23.75 8.41 -10.19
C LEU A 87 24.51 9.59 -9.59
N LYS A 88 23.89 10.35 -8.67
CA LYS A 88 24.55 11.43 -7.94
C LYS A 88 25.78 10.94 -7.17
N ARG A 89 25.70 9.75 -6.56
CA ARG A 89 26.83 9.15 -5.83
C ARG A 89 28.04 8.84 -6.73
N LYS A 90 27.83 8.50 -8.00
CA LYS A 90 28.92 8.22 -8.94
C LYS A 90 29.62 9.50 -9.41
N SER A 91 28.89 10.59 -9.61
CA SER A 91 29.47 11.87 -10.05
C SER A 91 30.30 12.58 -8.97
N VAL A 92 30.05 12.34 -7.68
CA VAL A 92 30.82 12.94 -6.58
C VAL A 92 32.15 12.20 -6.31
N LYS A 93 32.28 10.96 -6.81
CA LYS A 93 33.47 10.13 -6.63
C LYS A 93 34.42 10.11 -7.83
N ALA A 94 34.07 10.82 -8.90
CA ALA A 94 34.88 10.98 -10.12
C ALA A 94 35.57 12.36 -10.08
#